data_AF-A0A7Y3EFI3-F1
#
_entry.id   AF-A0A7Y3EFI3-F1
#
_cell.length_a   1.000
_cell.length_b   1.000
_cell.length_c   1.000
_cell.angle_alpha   90.00
_cell.angle_beta   90.00
_cell.angle_gamma   90.00
#
_symmetry.space_group_name_H-M   'P 1'
#
loop_
_entity.id
_entity.type
_entity.pdbx_description
1 polymer ?
#
loop_
_entity_poly.entity_id
_entity_poly.type
_entity_poly.pdbx_seq_one_letter_code
_entity_poly.pdbx_strand_id
1 'polypeptide(L)'
;MGAFAAVIPAMTLVPASSVGAVFSSIGGWSYERTLQRGAVAEAYRPYVVEVDSSMTALQAGELLHSLARAGYGAHDADQFREPTRVYDEPWMVEAAPEGFRTEAPPYWSDTIWTWVERGLTPDQAAFLTEAADHPARGDFSRLAAASDLDLVGAYYRLPFDESDTYFSLPIPRTAGMRAAANTHLAEAALHAAAGRHEEAQQTIREVISVGFLLTDAAPSLIANLVGAILVQSGGDALGSAMRLAGDDQAEASLAASVQAAERAAERMSAAVSPTTGGTEYLQQLPEVAEDIRALPGLRWEAAHLVTVFSPCANLRRVVFGPDDDYYGWMDRVRSSLVRFPSEEAYFDVAMRGIAPLVEPSFFARFVVMAMGRASSQGSCAQVAAALPSLD
;
A
#
# COMPACT_ATOMS: atom_id res chain seq x y z
N MET A 1 8.80 -52.96 -21.37
CA MET A 1 8.59 -51.59 -21.89
C MET A 1 7.15 -51.06 -21.71
N GLY A 2 6.32 -51.62 -20.81
CA GLY A 2 4.92 -51.19 -20.63
C GLY A 2 4.60 -50.44 -19.32
N ALA A 3 5.53 -50.35 -18.37
CA ALA A 3 5.28 -49.77 -17.04
C ALA A 3 5.65 -48.28 -16.91
N PHE A 4 6.43 -47.73 -17.85
CA PHE A 4 6.87 -46.32 -17.79
C PHE A 4 5.83 -45.32 -18.32
N ALA A 5 4.85 -45.77 -19.12
CA ALA A 5 3.83 -44.91 -19.72
C ALA A 5 2.68 -44.56 -18.77
N ALA A 6 2.48 -45.32 -17.69
CA ALA A 6 1.36 -45.13 -16.76
C ALA A 6 1.71 -44.31 -15.49
N VAL A 7 3.00 -44.10 -15.20
CA VAL A 7 3.44 -43.36 -14.01
C VAL A 7 3.42 -41.85 -14.23
N ILE A 8 3.63 -41.40 -15.47
CA ILE A 8 3.67 -39.97 -15.82
C ILE A 8 2.33 -39.26 -15.58
N PRO A 9 1.15 -39.78 -16.00
CA PRO A 9 -0.12 -39.10 -15.77
C PRO A 9 -0.51 -39.01 -14.29
N ALA A 10 -0.18 -40.04 -13.50
CA ALA A 10 -0.53 -40.11 -12.08
C ALA A 10 0.32 -39.16 -11.22
N MET A 11 1.58 -38.92 -11.58
CA MET A 11 2.45 -37.98 -10.86
C MET A 11 2.17 -36.51 -11.22
N THR A 12 1.59 -36.21 -12.39
CA THR A 12 1.22 -34.83 -12.78
C THR A 12 -0.15 -34.38 -12.27
N LEU A 13 -1.08 -35.31 -12.03
CA LEU A 13 -2.47 -34.96 -11.66
C LEU A 13 -2.68 -34.73 -10.15
N VAL A 14 -1.83 -35.27 -9.28
CA VAL A 14 -1.95 -35.13 -7.82
C VAL A 14 -1.47 -33.76 -7.27
N PRO A 15 -0.40 -33.12 -7.80
CA PRO A 15 0.01 -31.79 -7.34
C PRO A 15 -0.94 -30.66 -7.76
N ALA A 16 -1.67 -30.80 -8.87
CA ALA A 16 -2.55 -29.75 -9.37
C ALA A 16 -3.79 -29.52 -8.47
N SER A 17 -4.22 -30.53 -7.70
CA SER A 17 -5.40 -30.43 -6.84
C SER A 17 -5.13 -29.86 -5.45
N SER A 18 -3.89 -29.96 -4.94
CA SER A 18 -3.51 -29.37 -3.64
C SER A 18 -3.20 -27.87 -3.74
N VAL A 19 -2.74 -27.41 -4.90
CA VAL A 19 -2.45 -26.00 -5.18
C VAL A 19 -3.72 -25.15 -5.15
N GLY A 20 -4.86 -25.66 -5.64
CA GLY A 20 -6.14 -24.93 -5.63
C GLY A 20 -6.69 -24.64 -4.23
N ALA A 21 -6.49 -25.54 -3.26
CA ALA A 21 -6.95 -25.35 -1.89
C ALA A 21 -6.16 -24.26 -1.14
N VAL A 22 -4.84 -24.20 -1.33
CA VAL A 22 -3.98 -23.17 -0.72
C VAL A 22 -4.28 -21.78 -1.29
N PHE A 23 -4.48 -21.65 -2.60
CA PHE A 23 -4.88 -20.38 -3.19
C PHE A 23 -6.30 -19.93 -2.77
N SER A 24 -7.21 -20.86 -2.46
CA SER A 24 -8.55 -20.50 -1.95
C SER A 24 -8.53 -19.86 -0.56
N SER A 25 -7.55 -20.19 0.30
CA SER A 25 -7.35 -19.50 1.59
C SER A 25 -6.66 -18.14 1.47
N ILE A 26 -5.93 -17.90 0.37
CA ILE A 26 -5.29 -16.60 0.07
C ILE A 26 -6.31 -15.62 -0.54
N GLY A 27 -7.40 -16.13 -1.13
CA GLY A 27 -8.48 -15.36 -1.78
C GLY A 27 -9.32 -14.48 -0.85
N GLY A 28 -8.96 -14.35 0.43
CA GLY A 28 -9.64 -13.48 1.40
C GLY A 28 -9.15 -12.02 1.43
N TRP A 29 -8.11 -11.67 0.66
CA TRP A 29 -7.71 -10.28 0.49
C TRP A 29 -8.79 -9.58 -0.31
N SER A 30 -9.59 -8.76 0.35
CA SER A 30 -10.55 -7.91 -0.36
C SER A 30 -9.81 -6.74 -1.02
N TYR A 31 -8.97 -7.01 -2.03
CA TYR A 31 -8.42 -6.01 -2.95
C TYR A 31 -9.53 -5.07 -3.43
N GLU A 32 -10.71 -5.65 -3.63
CA GLU A 32 -11.96 -4.97 -3.88
C GLU A 32 -12.25 -3.83 -2.89
N ARG A 33 -12.09 -4.04 -1.57
CA ARG A 33 -12.27 -2.97 -0.57
C ARG A 33 -11.19 -1.89 -0.69
N THR A 34 -9.95 -2.27 -0.99
CA THR A 34 -8.87 -1.28 -1.18
C THR A 34 -9.11 -0.44 -2.43
N LEU A 35 -9.51 -1.07 -3.55
CA LEU A 35 -9.92 -0.40 -4.77
C LEU A 35 -11.15 0.47 -4.56
N GLN A 36 -12.14 -0.01 -3.81
CA GLN A 36 -13.33 0.75 -3.45
C GLN A 36 -12.94 1.99 -2.63
N ARG A 37 -12.07 1.83 -1.62
CA ARG A 37 -11.55 2.96 -0.83
C ARG A 37 -10.79 3.95 -1.70
N GLY A 38 -9.93 3.49 -2.60
CA GLY A 38 -9.22 4.34 -3.55
C GLY A 38 -10.18 5.10 -4.48
N ALA A 39 -11.21 4.44 -5.01
CA ALA A 39 -12.22 5.07 -5.85
C ALA A 39 -13.07 6.10 -5.08
N VAL A 40 -13.39 5.85 -3.81
CA VAL A 40 -14.07 6.83 -2.94
C VAL A 40 -13.14 8.00 -2.60
N ALA A 41 -11.85 7.73 -2.40
CA ALA A 41 -10.85 8.74 -2.08
C ALA A 41 -10.81 9.86 -3.14
N GLU A 42 -11.01 9.54 -4.42
CA GLU A 42 -11.06 10.52 -5.52
C GLU A 42 -12.09 11.65 -5.31
N ALA A 43 -13.15 11.44 -4.53
CA ALA A 43 -14.09 12.50 -4.17
C ALA A 43 -13.41 13.67 -3.40
N TYR A 44 -12.29 13.39 -2.75
CA TYR A 44 -11.52 14.35 -1.96
C TYR A 44 -10.40 15.04 -2.74
N ARG A 45 -10.17 14.67 -4.02
CA ARG A 45 -9.10 15.25 -4.86
C ARG A 45 -9.12 16.79 -4.94
N PRO A 46 -10.27 17.46 -4.99
CA PRO A 46 -10.32 18.93 -5.01
C PRO A 46 -9.81 19.61 -3.73
N TYR A 47 -9.59 18.85 -2.65
CA TYR A 47 -9.17 19.36 -1.35
C TYR A 47 -7.70 19.08 -1.03
N VAL A 48 -6.90 18.70 -2.03
CA VAL A 48 -5.44 18.69 -1.86
C VAL A 48 -4.89 20.11 -1.72
N VAL A 49 -3.78 20.26 -1.02
CA VAL A 49 -3.09 21.54 -0.87
C VAL A 49 -2.34 21.92 -2.15
N GLU A 50 -1.93 23.19 -2.23
CA GLU A 50 -1.11 23.66 -3.33
C GLU A 50 0.25 22.95 -3.36
N VAL A 51 0.68 22.57 -4.55
CA VAL A 51 1.92 21.84 -4.78
C VAL A 51 3.12 22.79 -4.76
N ASP A 52 4.12 22.48 -3.95
CA ASP A 52 5.45 23.08 -3.97
C ASP A 52 6.33 22.40 -5.02
N SER A 53 6.40 23.01 -6.21
CA SER A 53 7.23 22.54 -7.33
C SER A 53 8.76 22.54 -7.05
N SER A 54 9.22 23.12 -5.94
CA SER A 54 10.64 23.09 -5.56
C SER A 54 11.06 21.78 -4.90
N MET A 55 10.10 20.99 -4.39
CA MET A 55 10.37 19.69 -3.79
C MET A 55 10.44 18.61 -4.87
N THR A 56 11.59 17.95 -4.97
CA THR A 56 11.73 16.78 -5.85
C THR A 56 11.04 15.54 -5.27
N ALA A 57 10.65 14.60 -6.13
CA ALA A 57 10.03 13.33 -5.71
C ALA A 57 10.92 12.52 -4.74
N LEU A 58 12.25 12.54 -4.93
CA LEU A 58 13.20 11.88 -4.04
C LEU A 58 13.23 12.55 -2.66
N GLN A 59 13.25 13.88 -2.59
CA GLN A 59 13.20 14.60 -1.31
C GLN A 59 11.89 14.34 -0.57
N ALA A 60 10.76 14.28 -1.29
CA ALA A 60 9.48 13.89 -0.71
C ALA A 60 9.51 12.45 -0.17
N GLY A 61 10.09 11.51 -0.92
CA GLY A 61 10.30 10.14 -0.48
C GLY A 61 11.16 10.05 0.79
N GLU A 62 12.27 10.80 0.85
CA GLU A 62 13.17 10.85 2.00
C GLU A 62 12.50 11.46 3.24
N LEU A 63 11.63 12.45 3.02
CA LEU A 63 10.81 13.07 4.06
C LEU A 63 9.77 12.07 4.61
N LEU A 64 9.06 11.36 3.72
CA LEU A 64 8.13 10.30 4.12
C LEU A 64 8.84 9.20 4.89
N HIS A 65 10.01 8.75 4.43
CA HIS A 65 10.81 7.74 5.12
C HIS A 65 11.18 8.20 6.55
N SER A 66 11.56 9.46 6.71
CA SER A 66 11.88 10.03 8.03
C SER A 66 10.65 10.10 8.95
N LEU A 67 9.50 10.54 8.42
CA LEU A 67 8.24 10.64 9.17
C LEU A 67 7.68 9.28 9.59
N ALA A 68 7.73 8.29 8.69
CA ALA A 68 7.24 6.93 8.95
C ALA A 68 8.04 6.20 10.04
N ARG A 69 9.22 6.72 10.39
CA ARG A 69 10.15 6.14 11.38
C ARG A 69 10.32 6.99 12.64
N ALA A 70 9.54 8.06 12.83
CA ALA A 70 9.62 8.83 14.07
C ALA A 70 9.35 7.93 15.30
N GLY A 71 10.23 8.00 16.29
CA GLY A 71 10.24 7.15 17.49
C GLY A 71 10.76 5.74 17.31
N TYR A 72 11.18 5.37 16.10
CA TYR A 72 11.82 4.09 15.82
C TYR A 72 13.32 4.27 15.62
N GLY A 73 14.10 3.33 16.14
CA GLY A 73 15.55 3.30 15.93
C GLY A 73 15.92 3.24 14.45
N ALA A 74 17.13 3.73 14.14
CA ALA A 74 17.65 3.85 12.78
C ALA A 74 17.85 2.50 12.05
N HIS A 75 17.97 1.37 12.75
CA HIS A 75 18.30 0.08 12.14
C HIS A 75 17.11 -0.88 12.05
N ASP A 76 16.66 -1.13 10.82
CA ASP A 76 15.65 -2.15 10.51
C ASP A 76 16.22 -3.25 9.59
N ALA A 77 17.02 -2.89 8.56
CA ALA A 77 17.65 -3.83 7.63
C ALA A 77 18.80 -3.18 6.86
N ASP A 78 19.82 -3.94 6.47
CA ASP A 78 20.99 -3.45 5.70
C ASP A 78 20.62 -2.93 4.31
N GLN A 79 19.49 -3.36 3.76
CA GLN A 79 18.99 -2.91 2.45
C GLN A 79 18.35 -1.51 2.52
N PHE A 80 17.98 -1.01 3.70
CA PHE A 80 17.40 0.32 3.82
C PHE A 80 18.47 1.41 3.92
N ARG A 81 18.21 2.54 3.25
CA ARG A 81 18.91 3.80 3.50
C ARG A 81 18.58 4.28 4.92
N GLU A 82 19.51 4.99 5.51
CA GLU A 82 19.20 5.71 6.75
C GLU A 82 18.28 6.89 6.42
N PRO A 83 17.26 7.17 7.27
CA PRO A 83 16.46 8.38 7.15
C PRO A 83 17.34 9.64 7.11
N THR A 84 16.95 10.62 6.30
CA THR A 84 17.69 11.89 6.24
C THR A 84 17.49 12.72 7.51
N ARG A 85 16.42 12.46 8.25
CA ARG A 85 16.14 13.02 9.57
C ARG A 85 15.66 11.92 10.50
N VAL A 86 16.09 12.01 11.76
CA VAL A 86 15.67 11.10 12.83
C VAL A 86 14.91 11.91 13.86
N TYR A 87 13.77 11.38 14.27
CA TYR A 87 12.93 11.93 15.33
C TYR A 87 12.92 10.92 16.48
N ASP A 88 13.45 11.33 17.63
CA ASP A 88 13.54 10.45 18.79
C ASP A 88 12.16 10.24 19.44
N GLU A 89 11.28 11.24 19.37
CA GLU A 89 9.92 11.12 19.87
C GLU A 89 9.05 10.24 18.94
N PRO A 90 8.32 9.25 19.48
CA PRO A 90 7.28 8.55 18.74
C PRO A 90 6.06 9.44 18.55
N TRP A 91 5.30 9.15 17.50
CA TRP A 91 3.97 9.73 17.34
C TRP A 91 3.07 9.35 18.52
N MET A 92 2.50 10.36 19.19
CA MET A 92 1.90 10.22 20.53
C MET A 92 0.70 9.26 20.62
N VAL A 93 -0.04 9.06 19.53
CA VAL A 93 -1.38 8.43 19.59
C VAL A 93 -1.33 6.93 19.93
N GLU A 94 -0.15 6.29 19.86
CA GLU A 94 0.00 4.90 20.33
C GLU A 94 -0.09 4.75 21.86
N ALA A 95 0.09 5.84 22.63
CA ALA A 95 0.18 5.82 24.09
C ALA A 95 -0.97 6.52 24.84
N ALA A 96 -2.09 6.84 24.18
CA ALA A 96 -3.18 7.61 24.77
C ALA A 96 -3.64 7.05 26.15
N PRO A 97 -3.98 7.89 27.14
CA PRO A 97 -4.51 7.43 28.43
C PRO A 97 -5.82 6.66 28.26
N GLU A 98 -6.17 5.79 29.21
CA GLU A 98 -7.31 4.86 29.10
C GLU A 98 -8.67 5.53 28.77
N GLY A 99 -8.87 6.80 29.14
CA GLY A 99 -10.05 7.60 28.79
C GLY A 99 -10.03 8.30 27.42
N PHE A 100 -8.89 8.30 26.74
CA PHE A 100 -8.67 8.90 25.41
C PHE A 100 -8.33 7.83 24.36
N ARG A 101 -8.18 6.57 24.76
CA ARG A 101 -8.07 5.44 23.86
C ARG A 101 -9.41 5.25 23.16
N THR A 102 -9.44 5.50 21.87
CA THR A 102 -10.49 4.93 21.03
C THR A 102 -10.21 3.44 20.90
N GLU A 103 -11.23 2.59 20.97
CA GLU A 103 -11.11 1.16 20.67
C GLU A 103 -10.78 0.99 19.19
N ALA A 104 -9.49 1.18 18.83
CA ALA A 104 -8.91 1.15 17.51
C ALA A 104 -9.45 2.19 16.48
N PRO A 105 -8.63 2.65 15.52
CA PRO A 105 -9.13 3.40 14.37
C PRO A 105 -10.04 2.49 13.54
N PRO A 106 -11.20 2.97 13.06
CA PRO A 106 -11.34 4.22 12.30
C PRO A 106 -11.84 5.45 13.07
N TYR A 107 -12.12 5.38 14.37
CA TYR A 107 -12.93 6.39 15.06
C TYR A 107 -12.20 7.63 15.57
N TRP A 108 -10.92 7.84 15.23
CA TRP A 108 -10.14 8.96 15.79
C TRP A 108 -10.68 10.33 15.38
N SER A 109 -10.93 10.53 14.08
CA SER A 109 -11.54 11.75 13.55
C SER A 109 -12.87 12.02 14.24
N ASP A 110 -13.80 11.06 14.20
CA ASP A 110 -15.15 11.18 14.77
C ASP A 110 -15.11 11.54 16.26
N THR A 111 -14.21 10.91 17.01
CA THR A 111 -14.07 11.13 18.45
C THR A 111 -13.62 12.54 18.75
N ILE A 112 -12.57 13.03 18.08
CA ILE A 112 -12.07 14.39 18.33
C ILE A 112 -13.12 15.43 17.92
N TRP A 113 -13.74 15.28 16.75
CA TRP A 113 -14.74 16.24 16.30
C TRP A 113 -15.97 16.27 17.20
N THR A 114 -16.38 15.11 17.74
CA THR A 114 -17.40 15.06 18.80
C THR A 114 -16.99 15.83 20.05
N TRP A 115 -15.70 15.82 20.45
CA TRP A 115 -15.22 16.64 21.57
C TRP A 115 -15.27 18.13 21.24
N VAL A 116 -14.84 18.52 20.04
CA VAL A 116 -14.85 19.92 19.60
C VAL A 116 -16.27 20.47 19.58
N GLU A 117 -17.24 19.74 19.00
CA GLU A 117 -18.65 20.13 18.94
C GLU A 117 -19.28 20.33 20.32
N ARG A 118 -18.86 19.55 21.32
CA ARG A 118 -19.34 19.64 22.71
C ARG A 118 -18.61 20.70 23.54
N GLY A 119 -17.57 21.31 22.98
CA GLY A 119 -16.60 22.12 23.71
C GLY A 119 -15.58 21.25 24.43
N LEU A 120 -14.30 21.48 24.13
CA LEU A 120 -13.19 20.73 24.74
C LEU A 120 -13.12 20.99 26.25
N THR A 121 -13.04 19.93 27.04
CA THR A 121 -12.63 20.03 28.44
C THR A 121 -11.14 20.43 28.55
N PRO A 122 -10.68 20.95 29.70
CA PRO A 122 -9.26 21.26 29.88
C PRO A 122 -8.33 20.06 29.62
N ASP A 123 -8.72 18.86 30.05
CA ASP A 123 -7.93 17.64 29.84
C ASP A 123 -7.89 17.22 28.37
N GLN A 124 -9.00 17.36 27.64
CA GLN A 124 -9.06 17.11 26.20
C GLN A 124 -8.18 18.10 25.43
N ALA A 125 -8.27 19.39 25.77
CA ALA A 125 -7.44 20.41 25.14
C ALA A 125 -5.95 20.18 25.42
N ALA A 126 -5.59 19.81 26.65
CA ALA A 126 -4.21 19.48 27.02
C ALA A 126 -3.69 18.27 26.24
N PHE A 127 -4.47 17.19 26.16
CA PHE A 127 -4.11 15.99 25.41
C PHE A 127 -3.94 16.27 23.91
N LEU A 128 -4.86 17.00 23.29
CA LEU A 128 -4.72 17.37 21.88
C LEU A 128 -3.52 18.28 21.65
N THR A 129 -3.21 19.18 22.60
CA THR A 129 -2.02 20.04 22.53
C THR A 129 -0.75 19.22 22.56
N GLU A 130 -0.67 18.26 23.49
CA GLU A 130 0.45 17.31 23.57
C GLU A 130 0.59 16.53 22.25
N ALA A 131 -0.54 16.01 21.72
CA ALA A 131 -0.54 15.22 20.48
C ALA A 131 -0.14 16.03 19.25
N ALA A 132 -0.47 17.33 19.22
CA ALA A 132 -0.12 18.28 18.17
C ALA A 132 1.34 18.77 18.26
N ASP A 133 1.97 18.71 19.43
CA ASP A 133 3.32 19.24 19.69
C ASP A 133 4.44 18.26 19.32
N HIS A 134 4.35 17.67 18.11
CA HIS A 134 5.38 16.77 17.60
C HIS A 134 6.41 17.53 16.73
N PRO A 135 7.73 17.36 16.94
CA PRO A 135 8.75 18.13 16.20
C PRO A 135 8.75 17.86 14.69
N ALA A 136 8.31 16.68 14.27
CA ALA A 136 8.22 16.31 12.85
C ALA A 136 6.99 16.90 12.12
N ARG A 137 6.11 17.63 12.79
CA ARG A 137 4.87 18.16 12.21
C ARG A 137 5.11 19.05 10.99
N GLY A 138 6.05 20.00 11.09
CA GLY A 138 6.39 20.87 9.97
C GLY A 138 6.90 20.11 8.74
N ASP A 139 7.50 18.93 8.92
CA ASP A 139 7.92 18.07 7.83
C ASP A 139 6.77 17.32 7.17
N PHE A 140 5.72 16.99 7.91
CA PHE A 140 4.50 16.44 7.33
C PHE A 140 3.76 17.49 6.50
N SER A 141 3.62 18.73 6.98
CA SER A 141 3.04 19.83 6.19
C SER A 141 3.85 20.10 4.91
N ARG A 142 5.19 20.03 5.00
CA ARG A 142 6.06 20.11 3.82
C ARG A 142 5.83 18.95 2.84
N LEU A 143 5.70 17.72 3.35
CA LEU A 143 5.41 16.55 2.53
C LEU A 143 4.05 16.68 1.82
N ALA A 144 3.04 17.23 2.49
CA ALA A 144 1.71 17.43 1.93
C ALA A 144 1.71 18.28 0.64
N ALA A 145 2.65 19.20 0.52
CA ALA A 145 2.82 20.04 -0.67
C ALA A 145 3.63 19.35 -1.80
N ALA A 146 4.13 18.12 -1.63
CA ALA A 146 4.88 17.46 -2.68
C ALA A 146 3.98 17.12 -3.88
N SER A 147 4.55 17.13 -5.10
CA SER A 147 3.84 16.74 -6.32
C SER A 147 3.80 15.23 -6.56
N ASP A 148 4.84 14.53 -6.11
CA ASP A 148 5.07 13.10 -6.36
C ASP A 148 6.08 12.56 -5.32
N LEU A 149 6.36 11.26 -5.35
CA LEU A 149 7.07 10.52 -4.32
C LEU A 149 7.89 9.37 -4.93
N ASP A 150 9.21 9.45 -4.82
CA ASP A 150 10.12 8.35 -5.16
C ASP A 150 10.45 7.54 -3.89
N LEU A 151 9.56 6.60 -3.54
CA LEU A 151 9.75 5.77 -2.35
C LEU A 151 10.89 4.78 -2.49
N VAL A 152 11.07 4.19 -3.68
CA VAL A 152 12.12 3.19 -3.87
C VAL A 152 13.49 3.83 -3.65
N GLY A 153 13.73 4.99 -4.27
CA GLY A 153 15.00 5.72 -4.15
C GLY A 153 15.25 6.23 -2.74
N ALA A 154 14.20 6.57 -1.99
CA ALA A 154 14.31 7.03 -0.62
C ALA A 154 14.52 5.90 0.41
N TYR A 155 13.90 4.74 0.19
CA TYR A 155 13.95 3.63 1.15
C TYR A 155 15.14 2.72 0.94
N TYR A 156 15.43 2.30 -0.30
CA TYR A 156 16.40 1.24 -0.56
C TYR A 156 17.78 1.78 -0.93
N ARG A 157 18.82 1.05 -0.50
CA ARG A 157 20.18 1.23 -1.01
C ARG A 157 20.22 0.65 -2.42
N LEU A 158 20.61 1.47 -3.38
CA LEU A 158 20.74 1.09 -4.78
C LEU A 158 22.23 1.09 -5.19
N PRO A 159 22.66 0.21 -6.11
CA PRO A 159 21.87 -0.84 -6.76
C PRO A 159 21.52 -1.98 -5.79
N PHE A 160 20.42 -2.70 -6.08
CA PHE A 160 20.09 -3.95 -5.39
C PHE A 160 21.11 -5.04 -5.69
N ASP A 161 21.33 -5.94 -4.73
CA ASP A 161 22.22 -7.08 -4.92
C ASP A 161 21.64 -8.06 -5.94
N GLU A 162 22.48 -8.85 -6.61
CA GLU A 162 22.01 -9.88 -7.55
C GLU A 162 21.17 -10.96 -6.86
N SER A 163 21.40 -11.20 -5.58
CA SER A 163 20.63 -12.11 -4.74
C SER A 163 19.31 -11.54 -4.24
N ASP A 164 19.10 -10.22 -4.36
CA ASP A 164 17.84 -9.63 -3.93
C ASP A 164 16.71 -10.07 -4.84
N THR A 165 15.62 -10.44 -4.18
CA THR A 165 14.31 -10.75 -4.75
C THR A 165 13.30 -9.83 -4.09
N TYR A 166 12.17 -9.59 -4.74
CA TYR A 166 11.09 -8.81 -4.15
C TYR A 166 10.69 -9.29 -2.74
N PHE A 167 10.68 -10.60 -2.50
CA PHE A 167 10.34 -11.19 -1.19
C PHE A 167 11.45 -11.06 -0.14
N SER A 168 12.70 -10.85 -0.56
CA SER A 168 13.80 -10.59 0.37
C SER A 168 13.97 -9.11 0.67
N LEU A 169 13.37 -8.22 -0.13
CA LEU A 169 13.36 -6.81 0.16
C LEU A 169 12.49 -6.54 1.39
N PRO A 170 12.98 -5.78 2.38
CA PRO A 170 12.18 -5.41 3.53
C PRO A 170 11.02 -4.52 3.11
N ILE A 171 9.85 -4.70 3.74
CA ILE A 171 8.65 -3.92 3.46
C ILE A 171 8.80 -2.52 4.09
N PRO A 172 8.64 -1.44 3.29
CA PRO A 172 8.65 -0.07 3.80
C PRO A 172 7.66 0.11 4.95
N ARG A 173 8.12 0.67 6.07
CA ARG A 173 7.21 1.07 7.15
C ARG A 173 6.34 2.23 6.68
N THR A 174 5.03 2.08 6.85
CA THR A 174 4.02 3.14 6.61
C THR A 174 3.09 3.35 7.80
N ALA A 175 3.18 2.50 8.84
CA ALA A 175 2.32 2.57 10.01
C ALA A 175 2.40 3.94 10.73
N GLY A 176 3.60 4.52 10.83
CA GLY A 176 3.80 5.84 11.44
C GLY A 176 3.02 6.97 10.75
N MET A 177 2.66 6.83 9.47
CA MET A 177 1.90 7.85 8.74
C MET A 177 0.48 8.03 9.27
N ARG A 178 -0.14 6.97 9.81
CA ARG A 178 -1.46 7.08 10.45
C ARG A 178 -1.38 7.90 11.74
N ALA A 179 -0.34 7.66 12.54
CA ALA A 179 -0.13 8.41 13.77
C ALA A 179 0.25 9.88 13.48
N ALA A 180 1.07 10.13 12.45
CA ALA A 180 1.37 11.48 11.97
C ALA A 180 0.12 12.25 11.51
N ALA A 181 -0.76 11.59 10.75
CA ALA A 181 -2.04 12.15 10.34
C ALA A 181 -2.93 12.47 11.54
N ASN A 182 -3.00 11.57 12.53
CA ASN A 182 -3.77 11.80 13.74
C ASN A 182 -3.26 13.00 14.56
N THR A 183 -1.95 13.23 14.60
CA THR A 183 -1.33 14.44 15.18
C THR A 183 -1.79 15.71 14.45
N HIS A 184 -1.88 15.71 13.12
CA HIS A 184 -2.40 16.86 12.35
C HIS A 184 -3.89 17.08 12.58
N LEU A 185 -4.67 16.00 12.70
CA LEU A 185 -6.09 16.11 13.05
C LEU A 185 -6.30 16.67 14.47
N ALA A 186 -5.39 16.38 15.41
CA ALA A 186 -5.42 16.99 16.74
C ALA A 186 -5.15 18.51 16.68
N GLU A 187 -4.17 18.94 15.87
CA GLU A 187 -3.93 20.37 15.63
C GLU A 187 -5.14 21.05 14.97
N ALA A 188 -5.70 20.44 13.94
CA ALA A 188 -6.88 20.96 13.25
C ALA A 188 -8.06 21.14 14.22
N ALA A 189 -8.27 20.19 15.13
CA ALA A 189 -9.29 20.28 16.16
C ALA A 189 -9.04 21.42 17.15
N LEU A 190 -7.79 21.68 17.55
CA LEU A 190 -7.42 22.83 18.38
C LEU A 190 -7.64 24.17 17.65
N HIS A 191 -7.37 24.24 16.34
CA HIS A 191 -7.71 25.39 15.52
C HIS A 191 -9.23 25.61 15.47
N ALA A 192 -9.99 24.56 15.19
CA ALA A 192 -11.44 24.60 15.12
C ALA A 192 -12.09 25.01 16.46
N ALA A 193 -11.65 24.45 17.58
CA ALA A 193 -12.12 24.81 18.91
C ALA A 193 -11.80 26.28 19.29
N ALA A 194 -10.77 26.86 18.68
CA ALA A 194 -10.42 28.27 18.84
C ALA A 194 -11.10 29.21 17.83
N GLY A 195 -12.01 28.71 16.98
CA GLY A 195 -12.68 29.48 15.94
C GLY A 195 -11.81 29.79 14.71
N ARG A 196 -10.63 29.17 14.60
CA ARG A 196 -9.70 29.28 13.46
C ARG A 196 -10.04 28.23 12.40
N HIS A 197 -11.20 28.40 11.75
CA HIS A 197 -11.76 27.38 10.87
C HIS A 197 -10.96 27.20 9.57
N GLU A 198 -10.39 28.27 9.02
CA GLU A 198 -9.58 28.20 7.79
C GLU A 198 -8.29 27.40 8.03
N GLU A 199 -7.61 27.66 9.15
CA GLU A 199 -6.39 26.93 9.54
C GLU A 199 -6.69 25.47 9.86
N ALA A 200 -7.84 25.17 10.48
CA ALA A 200 -8.30 23.80 10.70
C ALA A 200 -8.49 23.07 9.37
N GLN A 201 -9.22 23.66 8.42
CA GLN A 201 -9.43 23.05 7.10
C GLN A 201 -8.11 22.87 6.35
N GLN A 202 -7.22 23.86 6.36
CA GLN A 202 -5.90 23.74 5.72
C GLN A 202 -5.09 22.56 6.28
N THR A 203 -5.03 22.42 7.61
CA THR A 203 -4.32 21.31 8.27
C THR A 203 -4.93 19.94 7.90
N ILE A 204 -6.25 19.86 7.75
CA ILE A 204 -6.93 18.63 7.30
C ILE A 204 -6.61 18.31 5.83
N ARG A 205 -6.55 19.32 4.97
CA ARG A 205 -6.18 19.18 3.56
C ARG A 205 -4.74 18.66 3.40
N GLU A 206 -3.85 18.99 4.33
CA GLU A 206 -2.50 18.42 4.34
C GLU A 206 -2.53 16.89 4.55
N VAL A 207 -3.37 16.40 5.47
CA VAL A 207 -3.59 14.95 5.67
C VAL A 207 -4.13 14.27 4.41
N ILE A 208 -5.12 14.90 3.75
CA ILE A 208 -5.68 14.41 2.48
C ILE A 208 -4.59 14.32 1.40
N SER A 209 -3.73 15.34 1.31
CA SER A 209 -2.68 15.43 0.29
C SER A 209 -1.61 14.36 0.47
N VAL A 210 -1.15 14.14 1.71
CA VAL A 210 -0.23 13.02 2.03
C VAL A 210 -0.88 11.67 1.74
N GLY A 211 -2.18 11.53 2.01
CA GLY A 211 -2.96 10.35 1.65
C GLY A 211 -2.88 10.06 0.15
N PHE A 212 -3.11 11.06 -0.70
CA PHE A 212 -3.00 10.92 -2.15
C PHE A 212 -1.58 10.61 -2.64
N LEU A 213 -0.53 11.19 -2.03
CA LEU A 213 0.85 10.82 -2.37
C LEU A 213 1.09 9.31 -2.18
N LEU A 214 0.59 8.74 -1.09
CA LEU A 214 0.69 7.29 -0.84
C LEU A 214 -0.20 6.46 -1.77
N THR A 215 -1.39 6.94 -2.10
CA THR A 215 -2.31 6.26 -3.03
C THR A 215 -1.80 6.25 -4.48
N ASP A 216 -1.16 7.34 -4.92
CA ASP A 216 -0.79 7.57 -6.32
C ASP A 216 0.64 7.16 -6.67
N ALA A 217 1.52 7.07 -5.69
CA ALA A 217 2.96 6.90 -5.97
C ALA A 217 3.60 5.72 -5.24
N ALA A 218 2.93 5.07 -4.30
CA ALA A 218 3.56 3.97 -3.59
C ALA A 218 3.53 2.65 -4.40
N PRO A 219 4.67 1.95 -4.53
CA PRO A 219 4.76 0.68 -5.26
C PRO A 219 4.31 -0.54 -4.42
N SER A 220 3.50 -0.31 -3.39
CA SER A 220 2.98 -1.33 -2.47
C SER A 220 1.51 -1.08 -2.21
N LEU A 221 0.70 -2.14 -2.25
CA LEU A 221 -0.73 -2.04 -1.95
C LEU A 221 -0.99 -1.61 -0.51
N ILE A 222 -0.16 -2.07 0.44
CA ILE A 222 -0.27 -1.68 1.85
C ILE A 222 -0.13 -0.17 1.99
N ALA A 223 0.83 0.43 1.28
CA ALA A 223 1.02 1.88 1.28
C ALA A 223 -0.17 2.61 0.63
N ASN A 224 -0.71 2.11 -0.50
CA ASN A 224 -1.91 2.71 -1.10
C ASN A 224 -3.14 2.60 -0.17
N LEU A 225 -3.30 1.49 0.56
CA LEU A 225 -4.36 1.30 1.55
C LEU A 225 -4.22 2.30 2.70
N VAL A 226 -3.01 2.49 3.23
CA VAL A 226 -2.74 3.52 4.23
C VAL A 226 -3.09 4.91 3.68
N GLY A 227 -2.67 5.21 2.44
CA GLY A 227 -3.03 6.46 1.77
C GLY A 227 -4.54 6.70 1.70
N ALA A 228 -5.30 5.69 1.26
CA ALA A 228 -6.76 5.77 1.17
C ALA A 228 -7.43 5.94 2.55
N ILE A 229 -6.89 5.32 3.61
CA ILE A 229 -7.34 5.53 4.99
C ILE A 229 -7.08 6.98 5.43
N LEU A 230 -5.91 7.54 5.12
CA LEU A 230 -5.59 8.94 5.43
C LEU A 230 -6.53 9.91 4.72
N VAL A 231 -6.79 9.69 3.42
CA VAL A 231 -7.74 10.51 2.65
C VAL A 231 -9.13 10.44 3.27
N GLN A 232 -9.61 9.24 3.63
CA GLN A 232 -10.92 9.08 4.25
C GLN A 232 -11.00 9.80 5.61
N SER A 233 -10.03 9.56 6.51
CA SER A 233 -10.01 10.23 7.83
C SER A 233 -9.90 11.75 7.72
N GLY A 234 -9.12 12.26 6.77
CA GLY A 234 -9.08 13.69 6.46
C GLY A 234 -10.40 14.20 5.89
N GLY A 235 -11.04 13.44 5.01
CA GLY A 235 -12.34 13.74 4.43
C GLY A 235 -13.47 13.87 5.45
N ASP A 236 -13.59 12.88 6.34
CA ASP A 236 -14.58 12.86 7.43
C ASP A 236 -14.35 14.05 8.39
N ALA A 237 -13.08 14.34 8.69
CA ALA A 237 -12.68 15.51 9.47
C ALA A 237 -13.03 16.83 8.77
N LEU A 238 -12.83 16.90 7.45
CA LEU A 238 -13.10 18.10 6.66
C LEU A 238 -14.60 18.43 6.65
N GLY A 239 -15.45 17.42 6.45
CA GLY A 239 -16.90 17.60 6.55
C GLY A 239 -17.33 18.11 7.92
N SER A 240 -16.77 17.55 8.99
CA SER A 240 -17.02 18.01 10.36
C SER A 240 -16.54 19.46 10.59
N ALA A 241 -15.37 19.82 10.07
CA ALA A 241 -14.83 21.18 10.17
C ALA A 241 -15.67 22.21 9.39
N MET A 242 -16.15 21.86 8.19
CA MET A 242 -17.05 22.71 7.39
C MET A 242 -18.37 22.97 8.12
N ARG A 243 -18.98 21.92 8.69
CA ARG A 243 -20.21 22.05 9.49
C ARG A 243 -20.01 22.96 10.70
N LEU A 244 -18.92 22.79 11.44
CA LEU A 244 -18.62 23.63 12.60
C LEU A 244 -18.38 25.10 12.20
N ALA A 245 -17.82 25.35 11.02
CA ALA A 245 -17.64 26.68 10.47
C ALA A 245 -18.94 27.33 9.94
N GLY A 246 -20.06 26.59 9.91
CA GLY A 246 -21.33 27.03 9.33
C GLY A 246 -21.36 27.04 7.80
N ASP A 247 -20.45 26.32 7.14
CA ASP A 247 -20.42 26.17 5.68
C ASP A 247 -21.21 24.94 5.23
N ASP A 248 -22.52 24.98 5.47
CA ASP A 248 -23.46 23.88 5.18
C ASP A 248 -23.47 23.52 3.68
N GLN A 249 -23.20 24.49 2.80
CA GLN A 249 -23.18 24.26 1.36
C GLN A 249 -21.95 23.46 0.94
N ALA A 250 -20.76 23.81 1.44
CA ALA A 250 -19.55 23.06 1.14
C ALA A 250 -19.61 21.64 1.72
N GLU A 251 -20.11 21.49 2.95
CA GLU A 251 -20.30 20.18 3.57
C GLU A 251 -21.26 19.29 2.77
N ALA A 252 -22.44 19.82 2.39
CA ALA A 252 -23.40 19.07 1.60
C ALA A 252 -22.86 18.70 0.20
N SER A 253 -22.08 19.60 -0.40
CA SER A 253 -21.41 19.33 -1.68
C SER A 253 -20.37 18.22 -1.55
N LEU A 254 -19.58 18.23 -0.48
CA LEU A 254 -18.61 17.17 -0.19
C LEU A 254 -19.32 15.82 0.02
N ALA A 255 -20.33 15.78 0.88
CA ALA A 255 -21.09 14.58 1.17
C ALA A 255 -21.76 13.98 -0.09
N ALA A 256 -22.31 14.83 -0.96
CA ALA A 256 -22.89 14.39 -2.23
C ALA A 256 -21.85 13.77 -3.17
N SER A 257 -20.64 14.35 -3.25
CA SER A 257 -19.53 13.79 -4.04
C SER A 257 -19.09 12.43 -3.52
N VAL A 258 -18.93 12.28 -2.20
CA VAL A 258 -18.55 11.02 -1.56
C VAL A 258 -19.61 9.93 -1.82
N GLN A 259 -20.89 10.22 -1.60
CA GLN A 259 -21.97 9.25 -1.89
C GLN A 259 -22.07 8.89 -3.38
N ALA A 260 -21.74 9.81 -4.28
CA ALA A 260 -21.67 9.51 -5.71
C ALA A 260 -20.51 8.55 -6.02
N ALA A 261 -19.35 8.77 -5.41
CA ALA A 261 -18.17 7.92 -5.56
C ALA A 261 -18.39 6.52 -4.95
N GLU A 262 -18.98 6.41 -3.76
CA GLU A 262 -19.35 5.14 -3.13
C GLU A 262 -20.25 4.30 -4.04
N ARG A 263 -21.34 4.90 -4.55
CA ARG A 263 -22.25 4.22 -5.49
C ARG A 263 -21.59 3.85 -6.80
N ALA A 264 -20.59 4.61 -7.26
CA ALA A 264 -19.82 4.26 -8.45
C ALA A 264 -18.90 3.06 -8.16
N ALA A 265 -18.20 3.08 -7.02
CA ALA A 265 -17.31 2.03 -6.58
C ALA A 265 -18.05 0.71 -6.33
N GLU A 266 -19.21 0.72 -5.67
CA GLU A 266 -20.08 -0.45 -5.48
C GLU A 266 -20.53 -1.06 -6.82
N ARG A 267 -20.88 -0.22 -7.81
CA ARG A 267 -21.26 -0.70 -9.15
C ARG A 267 -20.10 -1.34 -9.89
N MET A 268 -18.88 -0.80 -9.74
CA MET A 268 -17.68 -1.41 -10.32
C MET A 268 -17.35 -2.74 -9.65
N SER A 269 -17.40 -2.79 -8.32
CA SER A 269 -17.11 -4.00 -7.55
C SER A 269 -18.13 -5.11 -7.85
N ALA A 270 -19.42 -4.79 -7.93
CA ALA A 270 -20.46 -5.75 -8.31
C ALA A 270 -20.32 -6.27 -9.75
N ALA A 271 -19.68 -5.52 -10.66
CA ALA A 271 -19.39 -5.97 -12.03
C ALA A 271 -18.18 -6.91 -12.10
N VAL A 272 -17.25 -6.79 -11.15
CA VAL A 272 -16.12 -7.71 -10.97
C VAL A 272 -16.58 -8.81 -10.03
N SER A 273 -17.33 -9.78 -10.53
CA SER A 273 -17.76 -10.96 -9.75
C SER A 273 -16.57 -11.50 -8.97
N PRO A 274 -16.68 -11.76 -7.66
CA PRO A 274 -15.62 -12.38 -6.90
C PRO A 274 -15.31 -13.72 -7.57
N THR A 275 -14.16 -13.79 -8.25
CA THR A 275 -13.67 -15.03 -8.85
C THR A 275 -13.58 -16.05 -7.74
N THR A 276 -14.39 -17.09 -7.83
CA THR A 276 -14.59 -18.06 -6.75
C THR A 276 -13.45 -19.07 -6.67
N GLY A 277 -12.36 -18.86 -7.43
CA GLY A 277 -11.17 -19.71 -7.42
C GLY A 277 -9.88 -18.94 -7.64
N GLY A 278 -8.82 -19.33 -6.90
CA GLY A 278 -7.50 -18.70 -7.00
C GLY A 278 -6.83 -18.80 -8.38
N THR A 279 -7.19 -19.79 -9.20
CA THR A 279 -6.68 -19.90 -10.58
C THR A 279 -7.22 -18.79 -11.49
N GLU A 280 -8.51 -18.44 -11.35
CA GLU A 280 -9.12 -17.35 -12.13
C GLU A 280 -8.49 -16.01 -11.73
N TYR A 281 -8.23 -15.81 -10.44
CA TYR A 281 -7.50 -14.65 -9.95
C TYR A 281 -6.11 -14.52 -10.59
N LEU A 282 -5.31 -15.61 -10.59
CA LEU A 282 -3.99 -15.60 -11.23
C LEU A 282 -4.04 -15.29 -12.74
N GLN A 283 -5.13 -15.66 -13.43
CA GLN A 283 -5.33 -15.36 -14.85
C GLN A 283 -5.65 -13.89 -15.11
N GLN A 284 -6.20 -13.17 -14.13
CA GLN A 284 -6.54 -11.74 -14.24
C GLN A 284 -5.36 -10.82 -13.92
N LEU A 285 -4.37 -11.29 -13.16
CA LEU A 285 -3.24 -10.46 -12.74
C LEU A 285 -2.49 -9.73 -13.88
N PRO A 286 -2.27 -10.33 -15.07
CA PRO A 286 -1.64 -9.61 -16.18
C PRO A 286 -2.43 -8.37 -16.61
N GLU A 287 -3.77 -8.45 -16.63
CA GLU A 287 -4.65 -7.33 -16.96
C GLU A 287 -4.64 -6.28 -15.86
N VAL A 288 -4.63 -6.69 -14.58
CA VAL A 288 -4.52 -5.78 -13.44
C VAL A 288 -3.21 -4.99 -13.47
N ALA A 289 -2.09 -5.64 -13.80
CA ALA A 289 -0.79 -4.97 -13.92
C ALA A 289 -0.78 -3.88 -15.03
N GLU A 290 -1.52 -4.10 -16.12
CA GLU A 290 -1.64 -3.17 -17.24
C GLU A 290 -2.73 -2.08 -17.04
N ASP A 291 -3.68 -2.27 -16.13
CA ASP A 291 -4.78 -1.31 -15.91
C ASP A 291 -4.29 -0.04 -15.20
N ILE A 292 -4.06 1.03 -15.97
CA ILE A 292 -3.63 2.34 -15.46
C ILE A 292 -4.63 3.01 -14.51
N ARG A 293 -5.87 2.49 -14.40
CA ARG A 293 -6.88 2.99 -13.46
C ARG A 293 -6.81 2.28 -12.10
N ALA A 294 -6.10 1.16 -12.02
CA ALA A 294 -5.86 0.48 -10.77
C ALA A 294 -4.81 1.22 -9.94
N LEU A 295 -4.85 1.02 -8.62
CA LEU A 295 -3.87 1.60 -7.70
C LEU A 295 -2.46 1.12 -8.06
N PRO A 296 -1.45 2.01 -8.16
CA PRO A 296 -0.10 1.65 -8.58
C PRO A 296 0.51 0.48 -7.80
N GLY A 297 0.37 0.44 -6.48
CA GLY A 297 0.88 -0.65 -5.65
C GLY A 297 0.18 -1.98 -5.92
N LEU A 298 -1.12 -1.98 -6.25
CA LEU A 298 -1.80 -3.18 -6.73
C LEU A 298 -1.22 -3.66 -8.06
N ARG A 299 -0.94 -2.73 -8.98
CA ARG A 299 -0.37 -3.07 -10.29
C ARG A 299 1.05 -3.62 -10.15
N TRP A 300 1.87 -3.06 -9.27
CA TRP A 300 3.19 -3.56 -8.89
C TRP A 300 3.12 -4.97 -8.31
N GLU A 301 2.22 -5.21 -7.34
CA GLU A 301 2.03 -6.53 -6.75
C GLU A 301 1.50 -7.54 -7.77
N ALA A 302 0.55 -7.16 -8.63
CA ALA A 302 0.05 -8.01 -9.70
C ALA A 302 1.15 -8.39 -10.69
N ALA A 303 1.95 -7.42 -11.15
CA ALA A 303 3.10 -7.67 -12.03
C ALA A 303 4.09 -8.66 -11.38
N HIS A 304 4.41 -8.44 -10.11
CA HIS A 304 5.31 -9.31 -9.37
C HIS A 304 4.74 -10.74 -9.23
N LEU A 305 3.47 -10.87 -8.85
CA LEU A 305 2.78 -12.16 -8.72
C LEU A 305 2.73 -12.90 -10.07
N VAL A 306 2.49 -12.23 -11.20
CA VAL A 306 2.56 -12.85 -12.53
C VAL A 306 3.94 -13.46 -12.77
N THR A 307 5.00 -12.71 -12.49
CA THR A 307 6.38 -13.19 -12.67
C THR A 307 6.69 -14.39 -11.78
N VAL A 308 6.30 -14.33 -10.51
CA VAL A 308 6.53 -15.40 -9.53
C VAL A 308 5.75 -16.67 -9.88
N PHE A 309 4.50 -16.54 -10.30
CA PHE A 309 3.61 -17.67 -10.56
C PHE A 309 3.64 -18.18 -12.00
N SER A 310 4.20 -17.42 -12.95
CA SER A 310 4.29 -17.81 -14.37
C SER A 310 4.89 -19.21 -14.57
N PRO A 311 5.98 -19.62 -13.88
CA PRO A 311 6.49 -20.99 -13.96
C PRO A 311 5.49 -22.04 -13.44
N CYS A 312 4.73 -21.74 -12.38
CA CYS A 312 3.76 -22.67 -11.81
C CYS A 312 2.46 -22.77 -12.63
N ALA A 313 2.07 -21.69 -13.30
CA ALA A 313 0.84 -21.63 -14.10
C ALA A 313 1.04 -22.13 -15.53
N ASN A 314 2.27 -22.14 -16.05
CA ASN A 314 2.56 -22.49 -17.43
C ASN A 314 3.78 -23.41 -17.58
N LEU A 315 3.53 -24.72 -17.72
CA LEU A 315 4.56 -25.74 -17.93
C LEU A 315 5.44 -25.45 -19.15
N ARG A 316 4.90 -24.82 -20.20
CA ARG A 316 5.70 -24.43 -21.37
C ARG A 316 6.79 -23.44 -20.97
N ARG A 317 6.49 -22.47 -20.11
CA ARG A 317 7.47 -21.48 -19.64
C ARG A 317 8.53 -22.10 -18.72
N VAL A 318 8.20 -23.15 -17.99
CA VAL A 318 9.20 -23.94 -17.23
C VAL A 318 10.17 -24.64 -18.18
N VAL A 319 9.66 -25.23 -19.27
CA VAL A 319 10.47 -26.05 -20.18
C VAL A 319 11.26 -25.21 -21.16
N PHE A 320 10.66 -24.18 -21.74
CA PHE A 320 11.21 -23.40 -22.84
C PHE A 320 11.62 -21.98 -22.46
N GLY A 321 11.38 -21.57 -21.21
CA GLY A 321 11.55 -20.19 -20.78
C GLY A 321 10.40 -19.28 -21.21
N PRO A 322 10.49 -17.98 -20.90
CA PRO A 322 9.48 -17.01 -21.30
C PRO A 322 9.42 -16.83 -22.83
N ASP A 323 8.22 -16.60 -23.35
CA ASP A 323 7.93 -16.37 -24.77
C ASP A 323 7.86 -14.88 -25.13
N ASP A 324 7.83 -14.56 -26.42
CA ASP A 324 7.73 -13.18 -26.95
C ASP A 324 6.51 -12.44 -26.37
N ASP A 325 5.39 -13.14 -26.15
CA ASP A 325 4.19 -12.59 -25.53
C ASP A 325 4.45 -12.13 -24.08
N TYR A 326 5.23 -12.89 -23.31
CA TYR A 326 5.62 -12.51 -21.96
C TYR A 326 6.57 -11.32 -21.95
N TYR A 327 7.57 -11.30 -22.85
CA TYR A 327 8.47 -10.13 -22.97
C TYR A 327 7.71 -8.88 -23.40
N GLY A 328 6.80 -9.00 -24.37
CA GLY A 328 5.95 -7.89 -24.79
C GLY A 328 5.01 -7.40 -23.67
N TRP A 329 4.50 -8.30 -22.81
CA TRP A 329 3.76 -7.92 -21.60
C TRP A 329 4.65 -7.19 -20.59
N MET A 330 5.85 -7.70 -20.30
CA MET A 330 6.79 -7.04 -19.39
C MET A 330 7.14 -5.63 -19.85
N ASP A 331 7.37 -5.40 -21.15
CA ASP A 331 7.67 -4.07 -21.68
C ASP A 331 6.52 -3.08 -21.50
N ARG A 332 5.26 -3.53 -21.67
CA ARG A 332 4.06 -2.70 -21.44
C ARG A 332 3.87 -2.38 -19.96
N VAL A 333 4.06 -3.36 -19.09
CA VAL A 333 3.98 -3.15 -17.65
C VAL A 333 5.10 -2.22 -17.19
N ARG A 334 6.35 -2.45 -17.61
CA ARG A 334 7.50 -1.59 -17.31
C ARG A 334 7.24 -0.14 -17.69
N SER A 335 6.84 0.10 -18.94
CA SER A 335 6.59 1.46 -19.46
C SER A 335 5.44 2.19 -18.79
N SER A 336 4.56 1.49 -18.07
CA SER A 336 3.40 2.06 -17.39
C SER A 336 3.52 2.08 -15.86
N LEU A 337 4.52 1.39 -15.28
CA LEU A 337 4.79 1.37 -13.84
C LEU A 337 6.02 2.18 -13.45
N VAL A 338 7.09 2.11 -14.25
CA VAL A 338 8.37 2.73 -13.93
C VAL A 338 8.33 4.22 -14.28
N ARG A 339 8.42 5.07 -13.26
CA ARG A 339 8.46 6.55 -13.37
C ARG A 339 9.84 7.09 -13.05
N PHE A 340 10.55 6.45 -12.13
CA PHE A 340 11.88 6.88 -11.65
C PHE A 340 12.98 5.85 -11.95
N PRO A 341 14.25 6.27 -12.03
CA PRO A 341 15.37 5.33 -12.17
C PRO A 341 15.50 4.33 -11.02
N SER A 342 15.04 4.69 -9.82
CA SER A 342 14.96 3.79 -8.67
C SER A 342 13.93 2.69 -8.89
N GLU A 343 12.73 3.04 -9.38
CA GLU A 343 11.67 2.09 -9.73
C GLU A 343 12.09 1.16 -10.86
N GLU A 344 12.97 1.59 -11.76
CA GLU A 344 13.58 0.72 -12.76
C GLU A 344 14.40 -0.40 -12.11
N ALA A 345 15.27 -0.04 -11.15
CA ALA A 345 16.03 -1.03 -10.40
C ALA A 345 15.12 -1.97 -9.59
N TYR A 346 14.00 -1.45 -9.07
CA TYR A 346 13.00 -2.24 -8.37
C TYR A 346 12.23 -3.18 -9.29
N PHE A 347 11.90 -2.71 -10.50
CA PHE A 347 11.28 -3.51 -11.54
C PHE A 347 12.18 -4.69 -11.93
N ASP A 348 13.47 -4.45 -12.11
CA ASP A 348 14.44 -5.51 -12.40
C ASP A 348 14.44 -6.57 -11.29
N VAL A 349 14.44 -6.18 -10.01
CA VAL A 349 14.35 -7.13 -8.88
C VAL A 349 13.01 -7.87 -8.86
N ALA A 350 11.90 -7.17 -9.09
CA ALA A 350 10.57 -7.76 -9.12
C ALA A 350 10.43 -8.79 -10.26
N MET A 351 11.09 -8.54 -11.40
CA MET A 351 11.01 -9.38 -12.60
C MET A 351 12.01 -10.54 -12.62
N ARG A 352 13.04 -10.55 -11.76
CA ARG A 352 13.90 -11.74 -11.56
C ARG A 352 13.12 -12.94 -11.04
N GLY A 353 11.96 -12.70 -10.41
CA GLY A 353 11.16 -13.72 -9.77
C GLY A 353 11.94 -14.48 -8.70
N ILE A 354 11.60 -15.75 -8.53
CA ILE A 354 12.22 -16.69 -7.56
C ILE A 354 13.44 -17.43 -8.15
N ALA A 355 13.80 -17.13 -9.40
CA ALA A 355 14.84 -17.82 -10.15
C ALA A 355 16.27 -17.75 -9.58
N PRO A 356 16.73 -16.68 -8.88
CA PRO A 356 18.10 -16.67 -8.36
C PRO A 356 18.33 -17.66 -7.21
N LEU A 357 17.29 -18.33 -6.69
CA LEU A 357 17.40 -19.21 -5.52
C LEU A 357 17.65 -20.70 -5.82
N VAL A 358 17.80 -21.12 -7.09
CA VAL A 358 17.92 -22.56 -7.44
C VAL A 358 19.08 -22.87 -8.38
N GLU A 359 19.90 -23.86 -7.98
CA GLU A 359 21.06 -24.43 -8.68
C GLU A 359 20.89 -24.63 -10.21
N PRO A 360 22.01 -24.63 -10.97
CA PRO A 360 22.00 -24.39 -12.42
C PRO A 360 21.44 -25.51 -13.31
N SER A 361 21.06 -26.67 -12.78
CA SER A 361 20.57 -27.77 -13.64
C SER A 361 19.05 -27.72 -13.86
N PHE A 362 18.63 -27.76 -15.12
CA PHE A 362 17.23 -27.81 -15.56
C PHE A 362 16.40 -28.87 -14.83
N PHE A 363 16.97 -30.06 -14.63
CA PHE A 363 16.28 -31.18 -13.98
C PHE A 363 16.04 -30.94 -12.49
N ALA A 364 17.00 -30.34 -11.77
CA ALA A 364 16.82 -29.95 -10.38
C ALA A 364 15.71 -28.91 -10.23
N ARG A 365 15.67 -27.91 -11.13
CA ARG A 365 14.60 -26.90 -11.15
C ARG A 365 13.22 -27.49 -11.38
N PHE A 366 13.07 -28.39 -12.35
CA PHE A 366 11.80 -29.07 -12.63
C PHE A 366 11.34 -29.93 -11.45
N VAL A 367 12.25 -30.74 -10.88
CA VAL A 367 11.94 -31.62 -9.75
C VAL A 367 11.56 -30.81 -8.50
N VAL A 368 12.30 -29.75 -8.21
CA VAL A 368 12.02 -28.86 -7.08
C VAL A 368 10.69 -28.12 -7.29
N MET A 369 10.43 -27.55 -8.46
CA MET A 369 9.16 -26.86 -8.75
C MET A 369 7.94 -27.80 -8.71
N ALA A 370 8.03 -28.96 -9.39
CA ALA A 370 6.89 -29.85 -9.59
C ALA A 370 6.65 -30.84 -8.43
N MET A 371 7.70 -31.23 -7.69
CA MET A 371 7.64 -32.27 -6.66
C MET A 371 8.18 -31.82 -5.29
N GLY A 372 8.73 -30.61 -5.19
CA GLY A 372 9.18 -30.07 -3.92
C GLY A 372 8.02 -29.90 -2.96
N ARG A 373 8.26 -30.23 -1.69
CA ARG A 373 7.30 -29.97 -0.61
C ARG A 373 7.32 -28.47 -0.29
N ALA A 374 6.39 -28.00 0.54
CA ALA A 374 6.40 -26.64 1.07
C ALA A 374 7.73 -26.24 1.73
N SER A 375 8.53 -27.20 2.21
CA SER A 375 9.86 -26.96 2.78
C SER A 375 11.01 -26.94 1.75
N SER A 376 10.74 -27.21 0.48
CA SER A 376 11.74 -27.25 -0.59
C SER A 376 11.88 -25.89 -1.25
N GLN A 377 13.06 -25.29 -1.17
CA GLN A 377 13.35 -23.96 -1.72
C GLN A 377 13.10 -23.91 -3.24
N GLY A 378 12.23 -23.02 -3.72
CA GLY A 378 11.86 -22.85 -5.12
C GLY A 378 10.73 -23.76 -5.62
N SER A 379 10.05 -24.53 -4.75
CA SER A 379 8.93 -25.38 -5.16
C SER A 379 7.63 -24.59 -5.33
N CYS A 380 6.75 -24.96 -6.28
CA CYS A 380 5.43 -24.29 -6.39
C CYS A 380 4.61 -24.44 -5.10
N ALA A 381 4.82 -25.53 -4.34
CA ALA A 381 4.22 -25.72 -3.02
C ALA A 381 4.81 -24.80 -1.96
N GLN A 382 6.12 -24.52 -1.99
CA GLN A 382 6.74 -23.53 -1.12
C GLN A 382 6.29 -22.13 -1.50
N VAL A 383 6.23 -21.79 -2.78
CA VAL A 383 5.73 -20.48 -3.22
C VAL A 383 4.28 -20.29 -2.78
N ALA A 384 3.45 -21.31 -2.93
CA ALA A 384 2.09 -21.31 -2.40
C ALA A 384 2.02 -21.23 -0.86
N ALA A 385 3.03 -21.77 -0.14
CA ALA A 385 3.10 -21.72 1.33
C ALA A 385 3.83 -20.49 1.90
N ALA A 386 4.66 -19.83 1.09
CA ALA A 386 5.40 -18.61 1.39
C ALA A 386 4.58 -17.37 1.00
N LEU A 387 3.56 -17.53 0.16
CA LEU A 387 2.40 -16.66 0.21
C LEU A 387 1.89 -16.73 1.65
N PRO A 388 2.08 -15.65 2.40
CA PRO A 388 1.94 -15.73 3.83
C PRO A 388 0.47 -16.03 4.17
N SER A 389 0.26 -16.91 5.15
CA SER A 389 -0.97 -16.91 5.94
C SER A 389 -0.98 -15.62 6.75
N LEU A 390 -1.23 -14.49 6.08
CA LEU A 390 -1.46 -13.19 6.72
C LEU A 390 -2.91 -13.18 7.19
N ASP A 391 -3.13 -13.85 8.31
CA ASP A 391 -4.21 -13.54 9.24
C ASP A 391 -3.83 -12.31 10.07
#